data_AF-A0A517TZX6-F1
#
_entry.id   AF-A0A517TZX6-F1
#
_cell.length_a   1.000
_cell.length_b   1.000
_cell.length_c   1.000
_cell.angle_alpha   90.00
_cell.angle_beta   90.00
_cell.angle_gamma   90.00
#
_symmetry.space_group_name_H-M   'P 1'
#
loop_
_entity.id
_entity.type
_entity.pdbx_description
1 polymer ?
#
loop_
_entity_poly.entity_id
_entity_poly.type
_entity_poly.pdbx_seq_one_letter_code
_entity_poly.pdbx_strand_id
1 'polypeptide(L)'
;MILENHIRGRRRVLDDAKKARLCELIDQESYTVEQAAESLDVSLRTVQRERRYDQDFDHEVRLALQQSPDPLKLMEHAARSHWRAAAWLLERTKPEEFARKPVNMTSLKLVATAFRYIQEAALETVPAECREALYRHTQAAIEQSFDCCFPMRGKWGEPKIKQLPFATPLADVQSSKFWGEPVGVLHDYDEEGNIVFPPPVDPAEVAARQARVAELKQRLAERRRQEALGPRPAAGILSPKTAETTEFNATKSAATISDATEIPSPGDPLAATDSGALPAEPTANNILSPKPPETTTTVANTSSPVDGNLELVIALVERTIDDECPETWHDTEELDHPDAQDPDIRLRLLSERLERHRRKERRQARAADKKAKAARKRAQAQRRRAA
;
A
#
# COMPACT_ATOMS: atom_id res chain seq x y z
N MET A 1 26.19 16.53 -43.02
CA MET A 1 26.46 17.99 -43.04
C MET A 1 25.42 18.65 -42.17
N ILE A 2 25.77 18.99 -40.93
CA ILE A 2 24.87 19.62 -39.97
C ILE A 2 24.83 21.10 -40.33
N LEU A 3 23.70 21.56 -40.87
CA LEU A 3 23.44 22.97 -41.12
C LEU A 3 23.20 23.64 -39.76
N GLU A 4 24.29 24.06 -39.15
CA GLU A 4 24.35 24.94 -37.99
C GLU A 4 23.59 26.24 -38.33
N ASN A 5 22.28 26.27 -38.03
CA ASN A 5 21.34 27.35 -38.31
C ASN A 5 21.60 28.58 -37.44
N HIS A 6 22.73 29.24 -37.69
CA HIS A 6 23.14 30.53 -37.15
C HIS A 6 22.34 31.63 -37.84
N ILE A 7 21.15 31.95 -37.32
CA ILE A 7 20.49 33.20 -37.68
C ILE A 7 21.31 34.34 -37.05
N ARG A 8 22.23 34.90 -37.85
CA ARG A 8 22.88 36.21 -37.73
C ARG A 8 22.98 36.74 -36.29
N GLY A 9 24.04 36.31 -35.60
CA GLY A 9 24.67 37.05 -34.49
C GLY A 9 24.23 36.72 -33.06
N ARG A 10 23.12 36.00 -32.83
CA ARG A 10 22.75 35.51 -31.49
C ARG A 10 22.62 34.00 -31.50
N ARG A 11 23.40 33.32 -30.63
CA ARG A 11 23.22 31.88 -30.36
C ARG A 11 21.77 31.62 -29.96
N ARG A 12 21.16 30.59 -30.53
CA ARG A 12 19.84 30.14 -30.10
C ARG A 12 19.96 29.65 -28.66
N VAL A 13 18.92 29.88 -27.86
CA VAL A 13 18.91 29.48 -26.44
C VAL A 13 18.82 27.95 -26.30
N LEU A 14 18.26 27.28 -27.32
CA LEU A 14 18.11 25.83 -27.41
C LEU A 14 19.08 25.28 -28.46
N ASP A 15 20.26 24.87 -28.01
CA ASP A 15 21.26 24.16 -28.84
C ASP A 15 20.81 22.73 -29.15
N ASP A 16 21.36 22.12 -30.19
CA ASP A 16 20.98 20.75 -30.61
C ASP A 16 21.25 19.71 -29.51
N ALA A 17 22.29 19.91 -28.69
CA ALA A 17 22.55 19.09 -27.50
C ALA A 17 21.40 19.18 -26.47
N LYS A 18 20.81 20.36 -26.29
CA LYS A 18 19.66 20.56 -25.39
C LYS A 18 18.38 19.98 -25.99
N LYS A 19 18.20 20.03 -27.31
CA LYS A 19 17.08 19.38 -28.01
C LYS A 19 17.11 17.87 -27.79
N ALA A 20 18.26 17.23 -28.03
CA ALA A 20 18.45 15.80 -27.80
C ALA A 20 18.20 15.43 -26.33
N ARG A 21 18.74 16.21 -25.38
CA ARG A 21 18.51 15.98 -23.96
C ARG A 21 17.05 16.14 -23.56
N LEU A 22 16.32 17.09 -24.16
CA LEU A 22 14.89 17.28 -23.92
C LEU A 22 14.09 16.06 -24.39
N CYS A 23 14.38 15.53 -25.57
CA CYS A 23 13.76 14.29 -26.06
C CYS A 23 14.07 13.11 -25.12
N GLU A 24 15.32 12.97 -24.67
CA GLU A 24 15.72 11.92 -23.73
C GLU A 24 14.98 11.96 -22.39
N LEU A 25 14.76 13.15 -21.82
CA LEU A 25 14.02 13.32 -20.58
C LEU A 25 12.54 12.93 -20.71
N ILE A 26 11.93 13.21 -21.87
CA ILE A 26 10.57 12.79 -22.17
C ILE A 26 10.51 11.26 -22.30
N ASP A 27 11.42 10.70 -23.11
CA ASP A 27 11.41 9.28 -23.48
C ASP A 27 11.77 8.36 -22.29
N GLN A 28 12.83 8.70 -21.55
CA GLN A 28 13.38 7.82 -20.51
C GLN A 28 12.83 8.09 -19.10
N GLU A 29 12.61 9.37 -18.77
CA GLU A 29 12.23 9.79 -17.42
C GLU A 29 10.73 10.14 -17.32
N SER A 30 10.00 10.08 -18.44
CA SER A 30 8.56 10.40 -18.53
C SER A 30 8.24 11.85 -18.16
N TYR A 31 9.19 12.77 -18.33
CA TYR A 31 8.95 14.16 -18.00
C TYR A 31 7.93 14.74 -18.96
N THR A 32 7.02 15.56 -18.44
CA THR A 32 6.23 16.43 -19.31
C THR A 32 7.16 17.40 -20.04
N VAL A 33 6.76 17.87 -21.22
CA VAL A 33 7.55 18.87 -21.99
C VAL A 33 7.89 20.09 -21.14
N GLU A 34 6.98 20.49 -20.23
CA GLU A 34 7.17 21.61 -19.31
C GLU A 34 8.28 21.31 -18.27
N GLN A 35 8.21 20.16 -17.62
CA GLN A 35 9.23 19.74 -16.64
C GLN A 35 10.60 19.54 -17.29
N ALA A 36 10.63 18.95 -18.50
CA ALA A 36 11.86 18.78 -19.26
C ALA A 36 12.46 20.16 -19.62
N ALA A 37 11.63 21.12 -20.03
CA ALA A 37 12.07 22.48 -20.32
C ALA A 37 12.61 23.20 -19.07
N GLU A 38 11.92 23.07 -17.93
CA GLU A 38 12.33 23.61 -16.64
C GLU A 38 13.68 23.01 -16.19
N SER A 39 13.88 21.71 -16.35
CA SER A 39 15.14 21.03 -15.98
C SER A 39 16.37 21.48 -16.80
N LEU A 40 16.13 22.03 -18.01
CA LEU A 40 17.16 22.53 -18.92
C LEU A 40 17.33 24.05 -18.85
N ASP A 41 16.63 24.71 -17.92
CA ASP A 41 16.54 26.16 -17.77
C ASP A 41 16.07 26.88 -19.07
N VAL A 42 15.17 26.24 -19.82
CA VAL A 42 14.59 26.80 -21.05
C VAL A 42 13.10 27.06 -20.86
N SER A 43 12.63 28.24 -21.28
CA SER A 43 11.20 28.53 -21.22
C SER A 43 10.40 27.63 -22.18
N LEU A 44 9.23 27.15 -21.75
CA LEU A 44 8.32 26.37 -22.60
C LEU A 44 8.01 27.07 -23.94
N ARG A 45 7.89 28.39 -23.91
CA ARG A 45 7.64 29.22 -25.11
C ARG A 45 8.79 29.11 -26.12
N THR A 46 10.03 28.99 -25.65
CA THR A 46 11.20 28.76 -26.51
C THR A 46 11.12 27.39 -27.17
N VAL A 47 10.79 26.34 -26.41
CA VAL A 47 10.64 24.97 -26.94
C VAL A 47 9.52 24.91 -27.99
N GLN A 48 8.36 25.51 -27.71
CA GLN A 48 7.25 25.58 -28.67
C GLN A 48 7.61 26.35 -29.94
N ARG A 49 8.42 27.41 -29.83
CA ARG A 49 8.91 28.17 -30.99
C ARG A 49 9.85 27.32 -31.85
N GLU A 50 10.78 26.61 -31.22
CA GLU A 50 11.71 25.74 -31.95
C GLU A 50 10.99 24.57 -32.61
N ARG A 51 10.00 23.95 -31.95
CA ARG A 51 9.14 22.92 -32.58
C ARG A 51 8.39 23.41 -33.82
N ARG A 52 8.02 24.70 -33.88
CA ARG A 52 7.39 25.27 -35.09
C ARG A 52 8.40 25.55 -36.20
N TYR A 53 9.66 25.79 -35.85
CA TYR A 53 10.70 26.18 -36.79
C TYR A 53 11.46 24.97 -37.34
N ASP A 54 11.66 23.95 -36.51
CA ASP A 54 12.44 22.75 -36.78
C ASP A 54 11.50 21.53 -36.76
N GLN A 55 11.16 21.05 -37.96
CA GLN A 55 10.19 19.96 -38.14
C GLN A 55 10.74 18.62 -37.65
N ASP A 56 12.05 18.41 -37.78
CA ASP A 56 12.72 17.18 -37.34
C ASP A 56 12.65 17.09 -35.81
N PHE A 57 12.96 18.19 -35.13
CA PHE A 57 12.82 18.29 -33.67
C PHE A 57 11.37 18.08 -33.20
N ASP A 58 10.38 18.65 -33.90
CA ASP A 58 8.97 18.40 -33.55
C ASP A 58 8.55 16.93 -33.75
N HIS A 59 9.09 16.27 -34.78
CA HIS A 59 8.86 14.85 -35.00
C HIS A 59 9.48 14.00 -33.88
N GLU A 60 10.72 14.29 -33.48
CA GLU A 60 11.40 13.61 -32.36
C GLU A 60 10.63 13.78 -31.04
N VAL A 61 10.17 15.00 -30.73
CA VAL A 61 9.37 15.25 -29.52
C VAL A 61 8.03 14.50 -29.58
N ARG A 62 7.39 14.41 -30.76
CA ARG A 62 6.16 13.62 -30.94
C ARG A 62 6.41 12.12 -30.76
N LEU A 63 7.52 11.61 -31.28
CA LEU A 63 7.94 10.23 -31.08
C LEU A 63 8.18 9.94 -29.60
N ALA A 64 8.93 10.80 -28.90
CA ALA A 64 9.19 10.65 -27.48
C ALA A 64 7.91 10.70 -26.63
N LEU A 65 6.93 11.52 -27.01
CA LEU A 65 5.62 11.56 -26.35
C LEU A 65 4.74 10.34 -26.64
N GLN A 66 4.95 9.65 -27.76
CA GLN A 66 4.22 8.44 -28.12
C GLN A 66 4.81 7.19 -27.46
N GLN A 67 6.10 7.18 -27.15
CA GLN A 67 6.71 6.08 -26.43
C GLN A 67 6.14 6.05 -25.01
N SER A 68 5.51 4.92 -24.66
CA SER A 68 5.10 4.68 -23.29
C SER A 68 6.36 4.50 -22.46
N PRO A 69 6.58 5.31 -21.42
CA PRO A 69 7.78 5.17 -20.60
C PRO A 69 7.85 3.81 -19.92
N ASP A 70 9.07 3.36 -19.64
CA ASP A 70 9.29 2.10 -18.93
C ASP A 70 8.62 2.15 -17.55
N PRO A 71 7.58 1.33 -17.30
CA PRO A 71 6.84 1.36 -16.05
C PRO A 71 7.71 1.05 -14.83
N LEU A 72 8.82 0.33 -15.00
CA LEU A 72 9.74 0.04 -13.90
C LEU A 72 10.47 1.30 -13.43
N LYS A 73 11.01 2.11 -14.35
CA LYS A 73 11.68 3.38 -14.02
C LYS A 73 10.74 4.36 -13.34
N LEU A 74 9.50 4.44 -13.82
CA LEU A 74 8.44 5.23 -13.19
C LEU A 74 8.17 4.79 -11.75
N MET A 75 8.09 3.48 -11.52
CA MET A 75 7.88 2.94 -10.19
C MET A 75 9.08 3.20 -9.26
N GLU A 76 10.31 3.07 -9.77
CA GLU A 76 11.52 3.39 -9.01
C GLU A 76 11.58 4.86 -8.61
N HIS A 77 11.23 5.76 -9.52
CA HIS A 77 11.14 7.19 -9.21
C HIS A 77 10.05 7.45 -8.15
N ALA A 78 8.86 6.88 -8.32
CA ALA A 78 7.77 6.98 -7.35
C ALA A 78 8.13 6.38 -5.98
N ALA A 79 8.94 5.33 -5.93
CA ALA A 79 9.40 4.71 -4.69
C ALA A 79 10.26 5.66 -3.83
N ARG A 80 10.92 6.65 -4.43
CA ARG A 80 11.72 7.65 -3.69
C ARG A 80 10.86 8.60 -2.86
N SER A 81 9.64 8.88 -3.28
CA SER A 81 8.73 9.84 -2.63
C SER A 81 7.51 9.18 -1.97
N HIS A 82 7.09 8.02 -2.45
CA HIS A 82 5.88 7.33 -2.00
C HIS A 82 6.21 5.96 -1.41
N TRP A 83 5.97 5.84 -0.09
CA TRP A 83 6.22 4.59 0.65
C TRP A 83 5.46 3.37 0.09
N ARG A 84 4.30 3.56 -0.54
CA ARG A 84 3.53 2.47 -1.17
C ARG A 84 4.23 1.91 -2.40
N ALA A 85 4.76 2.79 -3.24
CA ALA A 85 5.55 2.39 -4.41
C ALA A 85 6.82 1.67 -3.97
N ALA A 86 7.49 2.17 -2.91
CA ALA A 86 8.63 1.50 -2.31
C ALA A 86 8.28 0.10 -1.77
N ALA A 87 7.17 -0.03 -1.03
CA ALA A 87 6.71 -1.31 -0.51
C ALA A 87 6.39 -2.30 -1.64
N TRP A 88 5.72 -1.85 -2.71
CA TRP A 88 5.42 -2.65 -3.88
C TRP A 88 6.69 -3.14 -4.59
N LEU A 89 7.69 -2.27 -4.74
CA LEU A 89 8.97 -2.62 -5.36
C LEU A 89 9.72 -3.64 -4.51
N LEU A 90 9.73 -3.49 -3.18
CA LEU A 90 10.34 -4.44 -2.26
C LEU A 90 9.65 -5.81 -2.27
N GLU A 91 8.32 -5.84 -2.31
CA GLU A 91 7.54 -7.09 -2.37
C GLU A 91 7.86 -7.92 -3.62
N ARG A 92 8.18 -7.27 -4.75
CA ARG A 92 8.52 -7.95 -6.01
C ARG A 92 10.01 -8.25 -6.19
N THR A 93 10.88 -7.36 -5.73
CA THR A 93 12.35 -7.56 -5.83
C THR A 93 12.87 -8.53 -4.78
N LYS A 94 12.24 -8.58 -3.60
CA LYS A 94 12.62 -9.39 -2.46
C LYS A 94 11.40 -10.03 -1.78
N PRO A 95 10.69 -10.94 -2.49
CA PRO A 95 9.46 -11.52 -1.97
C PRO A 95 9.67 -12.28 -0.65
N GLU A 96 10.81 -12.93 -0.46
CA GLU A 96 11.11 -13.71 0.76
C GLU A 96 11.12 -12.88 2.06
N GLU A 97 11.46 -11.60 1.97
CA GLU A 97 11.56 -10.69 3.10
C GLU A 97 10.30 -9.85 3.28
N PHE A 98 9.76 -9.34 2.17
CA PHE A 98 8.74 -8.28 2.20
C PHE A 98 7.38 -8.71 1.68
N ALA A 99 7.27 -9.82 0.94
CA ALA A 99 5.95 -10.29 0.52
C ALA A 99 5.15 -10.76 1.72
N ARG A 100 3.83 -10.60 1.61
CA ARG A 100 2.91 -11.19 2.58
C ARG A 100 3.06 -12.70 2.56
N LYS A 101 3.68 -13.25 3.60
CA LYS A 101 3.77 -14.69 3.78
C LYS A 101 2.35 -15.21 4.00
N PRO A 102 1.85 -16.12 3.16
CA PRO A 102 0.56 -16.75 3.42
C PRO A 102 0.67 -17.45 4.79
N VAL A 103 -0.41 -17.39 5.57
CA VAL A 103 -0.47 -17.90 6.96
C VAL A 103 -0.02 -19.37 7.05
N ASN A 104 -0.11 -20.10 5.94
CA ASN A 104 0.18 -21.53 5.86
C ASN A 104 1.58 -21.87 5.33
N MET A 105 2.46 -20.89 5.07
CA MET A 105 3.84 -21.20 4.67
C MET A 105 4.75 -21.40 5.88
N THR A 106 5.30 -22.60 5.98
CA THR A 106 6.32 -22.94 6.97
C THR A 106 7.59 -22.14 6.69
N SER A 107 7.93 -21.24 7.61
CA SER A 107 9.18 -20.50 7.47
C SER A 107 10.37 -21.47 7.59
N LEU A 108 11.41 -21.22 6.80
CA LEU A 108 12.68 -21.94 6.85
C LEU A 108 13.23 -22.12 8.27
N LYS A 109 13.05 -21.11 9.12
CA LYS A 109 13.46 -21.16 10.53
C LYS A 109 12.69 -22.23 11.31
N LEU A 110 11.39 -22.35 11.07
CA LEU A 110 10.54 -23.36 11.71
C LEU A 110 10.92 -24.78 11.25
N VAL A 111 11.19 -24.94 9.96
CA VAL A 111 11.67 -26.22 9.41
C VAL A 111 13.03 -26.60 10.01
N ALA A 112 13.96 -25.64 10.11
CA ALA A 112 15.26 -25.86 10.74
C ALA A 112 15.15 -26.24 12.22
N THR A 113 14.26 -25.58 12.97
CA THR A 113 14.01 -25.97 14.36
C THR A 113 13.40 -27.37 14.46
N ALA A 114 12.47 -27.73 13.56
CA ALA A 114 11.85 -29.05 13.55
C ALA A 114 12.88 -30.16 13.27
N PHE A 115 13.75 -29.98 12.26
CA PHE A 115 14.82 -30.93 11.98
C PHE A 115 15.81 -31.06 13.13
N ARG A 116 16.13 -29.97 13.83
CA ARG A 116 17.02 -30.03 14.99
C ARG A 116 16.41 -30.84 16.13
N TYR A 117 15.12 -30.67 16.42
CA TYR A 117 14.43 -31.51 17.41
C TYR A 117 14.47 -33.00 17.04
N ILE A 118 14.28 -33.34 15.76
CA ILE A 118 14.38 -34.72 15.28
C ILE A 118 15.80 -35.26 15.46
N GLN A 119 16.81 -34.46 15.16
CA GLN A 119 18.22 -34.83 15.30
C GLN A 119 18.61 -35.05 16.77
N GLU A 120 18.17 -34.15 17.67
CA GLU A 120 18.41 -34.26 19.11
C GLU A 120 17.76 -35.54 19.68
N ALA A 121 16.49 -35.80 19.36
CA ALA A 121 15.80 -37.02 19.78
C ALA A 121 16.47 -38.29 19.26
N ALA A 122 16.97 -38.28 18.02
CA ALA A 122 17.73 -39.40 17.47
C ALA A 122 19.03 -39.64 18.25
N LEU A 123 19.79 -38.59 18.57
CA LEU A 123 21.05 -38.70 19.30
C LEU A 123 20.90 -39.20 20.75
N GLU A 124 19.78 -38.87 21.40
CA GLU A 124 19.48 -39.37 22.75
C GLU A 124 19.34 -40.89 22.78
N THR A 125 18.73 -41.49 21.76
CA THR A 125 18.48 -42.94 21.69
C THR A 125 19.71 -43.77 21.27
N VAL A 126 20.70 -43.15 20.64
CA VAL A 126 21.85 -43.86 20.04
C VAL A 126 23.03 -43.90 21.03
N PRO A 127 23.74 -45.04 21.15
CA PRO A 127 24.96 -45.16 21.97
C PRO A 127 26.03 -44.15 21.56
N ALA A 128 26.86 -43.71 22.52
CA ALA A 128 27.84 -42.65 22.32
C ALA A 128 28.80 -42.90 21.15
N GLU A 129 29.16 -44.16 20.89
CA GLU A 129 30.06 -44.59 19.82
C GLU A 129 29.55 -44.25 18.41
N CYS A 130 28.22 -44.23 18.21
CA CYS A 130 27.61 -44.01 16.89
C CYS A 130 27.09 -42.57 16.70
N ARG A 131 27.10 -41.73 17.74
CA ARG A 131 26.50 -40.38 17.71
C ARG A 131 27.15 -39.46 16.68
N GLU A 132 28.48 -39.47 16.59
CA GLU A 132 29.21 -38.59 15.64
C GLU A 132 28.88 -38.94 14.19
N ALA A 133 28.88 -40.24 13.84
CA ALA A 133 28.54 -40.70 12.51
C ALA A 133 27.08 -40.38 12.16
N LEU A 134 26.15 -40.60 13.10
CA LEU A 134 24.73 -40.26 12.93
C LEU A 134 24.52 -38.76 12.74
N TYR A 135 25.19 -37.92 13.54
CA TYR A 135 25.10 -36.47 13.42
C TYR A 135 25.54 -35.99 12.04
N ARG A 136 26.70 -36.44 11.54
CA ARG A 136 27.16 -36.08 10.19
C ARG A 136 26.18 -36.50 9.11
N HIS A 137 25.63 -37.70 9.19
CA HIS A 137 24.71 -38.20 8.17
C HIS A 137 23.37 -37.47 8.19
N THR A 138 22.80 -37.24 9.38
CA THR A 138 21.56 -36.48 9.55
C THR A 138 21.73 -35.01 9.13
N GLN A 139 22.85 -34.39 9.47
CA GLN A 139 23.16 -33.02 9.06
C GLN A 139 23.25 -32.89 7.53
N ALA A 140 23.97 -33.81 6.85
CA ALA A 140 24.05 -33.82 5.39
C ALA A 140 22.67 -34.03 4.73
N ALA A 141 21.83 -34.92 5.29
CA ALA A 141 20.47 -35.13 4.81
C ALA A 141 19.57 -33.90 5.03
N ILE A 142 19.74 -33.19 6.15
CA ILE A 142 19.04 -31.93 6.42
C ILE A 142 19.44 -30.87 5.40
N GLU A 143 20.73 -30.71 5.12
CA GLU A 143 21.24 -29.77 4.10
C GLU A 143 20.67 -30.09 2.72
N GLN A 144 20.70 -31.36 2.30
CA GLN A 144 20.09 -31.81 1.05
C GLN A 144 18.57 -31.54 1.02
N SER A 145 17.87 -31.76 2.13
CA SER A 145 16.44 -31.46 2.22
C SER A 145 16.14 -29.96 2.09
N PHE A 146 17.02 -29.09 2.60
CA PHE A 146 16.90 -27.66 2.42
C PHE A 146 17.12 -27.25 0.97
N ASP A 147 18.09 -27.84 0.28
CA ASP A 147 18.34 -27.59 -1.13
C ASP A 147 17.14 -28.01 -1.99
N CYS A 148 16.49 -29.13 -1.65
CA CYS A 148 15.29 -29.61 -2.34
C CYS A 148 14.04 -28.74 -2.06
N CYS A 149 13.81 -28.38 -0.79
CA CYS A 149 12.60 -27.64 -0.40
C CYS A 149 12.71 -26.13 -0.65
N PHE A 150 13.92 -25.59 -0.72
CA PHE A 150 14.17 -24.15 -0.89
C PHE A 150 15.24 -23.87 -1.96
N PRO A 151 14.99 -24.27 -3.23
CA PRO A 151 15.97 -24.16 -4.32
C PRO A 151 16.37 -22.71 -4.65
N MET A 152 15.56 -21.73 -4.23
CA MET A 152 15.83 -20.29 -4.40
C MET A 152 16.83 -19.73 -3.37
N ARG A 153 17.36 -20.55 -2.44
CA ARG A 153 18.47 -20.15 -1.59
C ARG A 153 19.75 -20.07 -2.42
N GLY A 154 19.99 -18.91 -3.02
CA GLY A 154 21.33 -18.56 -3.47
C GLY A 154 22.32 -18.58 -2.30
N LYS A 155 23.62 -18.52 -2.61
CA LYS A 155 24.76 -18.53 -1.64
C LYS A 155 24.67 -17.50 -0.49
N TRP A 156 23.74 -16.56 -0.56
CA TRP A 156 23.50 -15.48 0.40
C TRP A 156 22.38 -15.77 1.41
N GLY A 157 21.68 -16.90 1.27
CA GLY A 157 20.46 -17.22 2.02
C GLY A 157 20.66 -18.08 3.27
N GLU A 158 21.90 -18.38 3.68
CA GLU A 158 22.14 -19.13 4.92
C GLU A 158 21.46 -18.40 6.09
N PRO A 159 20.63 -19.10 6.87
CA PRO A 159 19.92 -18.43 7.93
C PRO A 159 21.01 -18.10 8.95
N LYS A 160 21.16 -16.83 9.33
CA LYS A 160 21.87 -16.53 10.58
C LYS A 160 21.05 -17.17 11.70
N ILE A 161 21.33 -18.43 12.00
CA ILE A 161 20.76 -19.17 13.12
C ILE A 161 21.30 -18.40 14.31
N LYS A 162 20.46 -17.53 14.88
CA LYS A 162 20.77 -16.95 16.18
C LYS A 162 21.01 -18.13 17.09
N GLN A 163 22.20 -18.22 17.69
CA GLN A 163 22.49 -19.21 18.71
C GLN A 163 21.33 -19.17 19.70
N LEU A 164 20.55 -20.25 19.73
CA LEU A 164 19.43 -20.37 20.65
C LEU A 164 20.03 -20.57 22.04
N PRO A 165 19.41 -20.02 23.10
CA PRO A 165 19.96 -19.99 24.46
C PRO A 165 19.99 -21.34 25.18
N PHE A 166 19.88 -22.46 24.46
CA PHE A 166 20.06 -23.79 25.02
C PHE A 166 21.44 -24.28 24.56
N ALA A 167 22.38 -24.32 25.49
CA ALA A 167 23.59 -25.10 25.32
C ALA A 167 23.17 -26.57 25.32
N THR A 168 23.26 -27.23 24.16
CA THR A 168 23.07 -28.68 24.10
C THR A 168 24.39 -29.34 24.53
N PRO A 169 24.45 -29.99 25.70
CA PRO A 169 25.72 -30.39 26.31
C PRO A 169 26.48 -31.52 25.57
N LEU A 170 25.98 -32.05 24.45
CA LEU A 170 26.63 -33.15 23.72
C LEU A 170 27.28 -32.76 22.40
N ALA A 171 26.84 -31.70 21.73
CA ALA A 171 27.41 -31.26 20.45
C ALA A 171 28.58 -30.26 20.64
N ASP A 172 28.59 -29.52 21.76
CA ASP A 172 29.54 -28.43 21.99
C ASP A 172 30.89 -28.86 22.57
N VAL A 173 31.02 -30.11 23.04
CA VAL A 173 32.33 -30.64 23.50
C VAL A 173 33.33 -30.77 22.34
N GLN A 174 32.86 -30.83 21.09
CA GLN A 174 33.75 -30.86 19.92
C GLN A 174 33.78 -29.55 19.10
N SER A 175 32.73 -28.73 19.10
CA SER A 175 32.70 -27.46 18.34
C SER A 175 33.55 -26.35 18.98
N SER A 176 33.76 -26.40 20.29
CA SER A 176 34.61 -25.45 21.05
C SER A 176 36.08 -25.45 20.62
N LYS A 177 36.56 -26.45 19.87
CA LYS A 177 37.96 -26.49 19.38
C LYS A 177 38.16 -25.84 18.02
N PHE A 178 37.12 -25.46 17.28
CA PHE A 178 37.27 -25.07 15.87
C PHE A 178 36.85 -23.63 15.52
N TRP A 179 36.03 -22.96 16.34
CA TRP A 179 35.65 -21.56 16.12
C TRP A 179 36.00 -20.70 17.33
N GLY A 180 37.28 -20.40 17.47
CA GLY A 180 37.83 -19.48 18.47
C GLY A 180 37.60 -18.00 18.16
N GLU A 181 36.37 -17.58 17.88
CA GLU A 181 35.98 -16.16 17.94
C GLU A 181 34.55 -16.01 18.47
N PRO A 182 34.34 -15.44 19.68
CA PRO A 182 33.01 -15.16 20.19
C PRO A 182 32.46 -13.86 19.60
N VAL A 183 31.30 -13.96 18.95
CA VAL A 183 30.52 -12.82 18.48
C VAL A 183 29.86 -12.12 19.68
N GLY A 184 30.45 -10.98 20.10
CA GLY A 184 29.69 -9.75 20.36
C GLY A 184 28.81 -9.64 21.61
N VAL A 185 29.15 -10.30 22.72
CA VAL A 185 28.91 -9.69 24.04
C VAL A 185 30.24 -9.08 24.44
N LEU A 186 30.30 -7.75 24.52
CA LEU A 186 31.49 -7.02 24.95
C LEU A 186 31.74 -7.39 26.42
N HIS A 187 32.49 -8.45 26.64
CA HIS A 187 33.03 -8.80 27.95
C HIS A 187 34.29 -7.97 28.13
N ASP A 188 34.34 -7.18 29.20
CA ASP A 188 35.58 -6.54 29.61
C ASP A 188 36.51 -7.66 30.14
N TYR A 189 37.70 -7.75 29.57
CA TYR A 189 38.75 -8.65 30.03
C TYR A 189 39.71 -7.87 30.92
N ASP A 190 40.17 -8.47 32.02
CA ASP A 190 41.25 -7.90 32.82
C ASP A 190 42.61 -8.02 32.09
N GLU A 191 43.67 -7.44 32.67
CA GLU A 191 45.00 -7.48 32.08
C GLU A 191 45.57 -8.92 31.97
N GLU A 192 44.97 -9.89 32.68
CA GLU A 192 45.31 -11.31 32.59
C GLU A 192 44.46 -12.10 31.57
N GLY A 193 43.50 -11.44 30.90
CA GLY A 193 42.65 -12.07 29.87
C GLY A 193 41.50 -12.91 30.44
N ASN A 194 41.16 -12.74 31.73
CA ASN A 194 39.99 -13.38 32.33
C ASN A 194 38.73 -12.54 32.09
N ILE A 195 37.60 -13.22 31.93
CA ILE A 195 36.29 -12.58 31.76
C ILE A 195 35.88 -11.94 33.08
N VAL A 196 35.85 -10.61 33.14
CA VAL A 196 35.36 -9.87 34.29
C VAL A 196 33.85 -9.78 34.19
N PHE A 197 33.15 -10.51 35.05
CA PHE A 197 31.71 -10.34 35.18
C PHE A 197 31.43 -8.96 35.81
N PRO A 198 30.49 -8.17 35.26
CA PRO A 198 30.13 -6.91 35.90
C PRO A 198 29.65 -7.20 37.33
N PRO A 199 30.00 -6.35 38.30
CA PRO A 199 29.59 -6.55 39.68
C PRO A 199 28.07 -6.65 39.76
N PRO A 200 27.53 -7.50 40.65
CA PRO A 200 26.08 -7.66 40.80
C PRO A 200 25.46 -6.29 41.04
N VAL A 201 24.54 -5.90 40.15
CA VAL A 201 23.85 -4.61 40.23
C VAL A 201 23.08 -4.58 41.54
N ASP A 202 23.31 -3.53 42.34
CA ASP A 202 22.64 -3.34 43.62
C ASP A 202 21.10 -3.38 43.40
N PRO A 203 20.36 -4.25 44.10
CA PRO A 203 18.90 -4.32 43.99
C PRO A 203 18.22 -2.96 44.24
N ALA A 204 18.83 -2.06 45.02
CA ALA A 204 18.34 -0.71 45.24
C ALA A 204 18.36 0.14 43.95
N GLU A 205 19.40 0.02 43.13
CA GLU A 205 19.47 0.72 41.84
C GLU A 205 18.47 0.18 40.83
N VAL A 206 18.26 -1.14 40.82
CA VAL A 206 17.26 -1.79 39.96
C VAL A 206 15.86 -1.30 40.35
N ALA A 207 15.55 -1.25 41.64
CA ALA A 207 14.30 -0.71 42.16
C ALA A 207 14.12 0.78 41.79
N ALA A 208 15.18 1.59 41.91
CA ALA A 208 15.14 3.00 41.51
C ALA A 208 14.88 3.19 40.00
N ARG A 209 15.50 2.36 39.14
CA ARG A 209 15.24 2.37 37.69
C ARG A 209 13.80 1.97 37.37
N GLN A 210 13.27 0.94 38.03
CA GLN A 210 11.89 0.51 37.86
C GLN A 210 10.90 1.59 38.32
N ALA A 211 11.18 2.28 39.43
CA ALA A 211 10.39 3.40 39.91
C ALA A 211 10.34 4.56 38.90
N ARG A 212 11.47 4.94 38.29
CA ARG A 212 11.53 5.97 37.24
C ARG A 212 10.71 5.59 36.00
N VAL A 213 10.75 4.32 35.61
CA VAL A 213 9.93 3.82 34.49
C VAL A 213 8.45 3.84 34.84
N ALA A 214 8.08 3.51 36.07
CA ALA A 214 6.70 3.59 36.54
C ALA A 214 6.18 5.04 36.57
N GLU A 215 6.98 5.99 37.05
CA GLU A 215 6.64 7.42 37.06
C GLU A 215 6.39 7.96 35.63
N LEU A 216 7.26 7.61 34.68
CA LEU A 216 7.08 7.99 33.27
C LEU A 216 5.78 7.44 32.66
N LYS A 217 5.44 6.18 33.00
CA LYS A 217 4.17 5.58 32.56
C LYS A 217 2.95 6.30 33.15
N GLN A 218 3.02 6.70 34.43
CA GLN A 218 1.95 7.47 35.08
C GLN A 218 1.77 8.85 34.43
N ARG A 219 2.86 9.60 34.20
CA ARG A 219 2.80 10.89 33.49
C ARG A 219 2.20 10.79 32.10
N LEU A 220 2.53 9.73 31.35
CA LEU A 220 1.92 9.48 30.04
C LEU A 220 0.41 9.18 30.14
N ALA A 221 -0.02 8.45 31.17
CA ALA A 221 -1.43 8.16 31.40
C ALA A 221 -2.23 9.41 31.80
N GLU A 222 -1.67 10.27 32.65
CA GLU A 222 -2.29 11.54 33.04
C GLU A 222 -2.44 12.50 31.85
N ARG A 223 -1.42 12.59 30.99
CA ARG A 223 -1.50 13.40 29.78
C ARG A 223 -2.65 12.95 28.86
N ARG A 224 -2.83 11.64 28.70
CA ARG A 224 -3.96 11.07 27.95
C ARG A 224 -5.32 11.40 28.58
N ARG A 225 -5.42 11.43 29.91
CA ARG A 225 -6.65 11.84 30.61
C ARG A 225 -6.94 13.33 30.42
N GLN A 226 -5.93 14.19 30.45
CA GLN A 226 -6.09 15.63 30.19
C GLN A 226 -6.49 15.90 28.74
N GLU A 227 -5.93 15.16 27.78
CA GLU A 227 -6.34 15.25 26.37
C GLU A 227 -7.78 14.80 26.16
N ALA A 228 -8.25 13.78 26.89
CA ALA A 228 -9.65 13.33 26.85
C ALA A 228 -10.63 14.35 27.46
N LEU A 229 -10.17 15.19 28.40
CA LEU A 229 -10.94 16.26 29.02
C LEU A 229 -10.82 17.62 28.29
N GLY A 230 -10.31 17.62 27.05
CA GLY A 230 -10.19 18.81 26.22
C GLY A 230 -11.49 19.64 26.16
N PRO A 231 -11.35 20.97 25.95
CA PRO A 231 -12.38 21.95 26.29
C PRO A 231 -13.69 21.67 25.56
N ARG A 232 -14.76 21.43 26.33
CA ARG A 232 -16.15 21.56 25.85
C ARG A 232 -16.26 22.91 25.12
N PRO A 233 -16.72 22.95 23.86
CA PRO A 233 -16.99 24.23 23.20
C PRO A 233 -17.97 25.00 24.08
N ALA A 234 -17.55 26.19 24.51
CA ALA A 234 -18.37 27.08 25.31
C ALA A 234 -19.70 27.30 24.58
N ALA A 235 -20.78 26.89 25.22
CA ALA A 235 -22.12 27.22 24.81
C ALA A 235 -22.28 28.75 24.77
N GLY A 236 -22.87 29.24 23.69
CA GLY A 236 -23.67 30.45 23.68
C GLY A 236 -22.96 31.77 23.97
N ILE A 237 -22.43 32.40 22.92
CA ILE A 237 -22.58 33.86 22.80
C ILE A 237 -23.24 34.11 21.45
N LEU A 238 -24.57 34.28 21.52
CA LEU A 238 -25.39 34.88 20.47
C LEU A 238 -24.79 36.25 20.14
N SER A 239 -24.47 36.47 18.86
CA SER A 239 -24.25 37.83 18.33
C SER A 239 -25.35 38.17 17.33
N PRO A 240 -25.85 39.42 17.37
CA PRO A 240 -27.11 39.80 16.74
C PRO A 240 -26.97 40.00 15.23
N LYS A 241 -28.05 39.63 14.53
CA LYS A 241 -28.37 40.00 13.14
C LYS A 241 -28.38 41.52 12.98
N THR A 242 -27.51 42.06 12.13
CA THR A 242 -27.75 43.32 11.43
C THR A 242 -28.14 43.00 9.99
N ALA A 243 -29.36 43.38 9.63
CA ALA A 243 -29.83 43.41 8.26
C ALA A 243 -29.43 44.76 7.66
N GLU A 244 -28.65 44.74 6.59
CA GLU A 244 -28.55 45.87 5.67
C GLU A 244 -28.87 45.37 4.26
N THR A 245 -30.04 45.81 3.82
CA THR A 245 -30.59 45.71 2.48
C THR A 245 -29.81 46.66 1.58
N THR A 246 -29.11 46.14 0.56
CA THR A 246 -28.58 46.96 -0.53
C THR A 246 -29.23 46.51 -1.82
N GLU A 247 -30.19 47.34 -2.27
CA GLU A 247 -30.82 47.28 -3.58
C GLU A 247 -29.77 47.53 -4.67
N PHE A 248 -29.65 46.61 -5.63
CA PHE A 248 -28.94 46.86 -6.89
C PHE A 248 -29.96 46.88 -8.03
N ASN A 249 -30.16 48.09 -8.56
CA ASN A 249 -30.97 48.37 -9.73
C ASN A 249 -30.40 47.68 -10.97
N ALA A 250 -31.24 46.88 -11.62
CA ALA A 250 -30.98 46.30 -12.93
C ALA A 250 -31.39 47.30 -14.02
N THR A 251 -30.39 47.91 -14.69
CA THR A 251 -30.64 48.68 -15.91
C THR A 251 -30.51 47.77 -17.13
N LYS A 252 -31.67 47.64 -17.77
CA LYS A 252 -31.97 46.99 -19.03
C LYS A 252 -31.25 47.72 -20.18
N SER A 253 -30.45 47.01 -20.98
CA SER A 253 -30.06 47.46 -22.32
C SER A 253 -30.01 46.25 -23.26
N ALA A 254 -31.00 46.21 -24.15
CA ALA A 254 -31.09 45.29 -25.27
C ALA A 254 -30.15 45.75 -26.40
N ALA A 255 -29.49 44.80 -27.06
CA ALA A 255 -28.96 45.01 -28.41
C ALA A 255 -29.07 43.68 -29.18
N THR A 256 -30.07 43.67 -30.04
CA THR A 256 -30.33 42.75 -31.14
C THR A 256 -29.17 42.73 -32.12
N ILE A 257 -28.55 41.57 -32.37
CA ILE A 257 -27.92 41.24 -33.66
C ILE A 257 -28.23 39.78 -33.98
N SER A 258 -29.16 39.63 -34.91
CA SER A 258 -29.35 38.48 -35.80
C SER A 258 -28.12 38.27 -36.67
N ASP A 259 -27.62 37.04 -36.77
CA ASP A 259 -27.25 36.52 -38.09
C ASP A 259 -27.23 34.99 -38.13
N ALA A 260 -27.69 34.49 -39.26
CA ALA A 260 -27.94 33.09 -39.55
C ALA A 260 -26.82 32.54 -40.44
N THR A 261 -26.28 31.37 -40.09
CA THR A 261 -25.54 30.55 -41.06
C THR A 261 -25.78 29.08 -40.77
N GLU A 262 -26.69 28.50 -41.57
CA GLU A 262 -26.81 27.06 -41.82
C GLU A 262 -25.50 26.53 -42.43
N ILE A 263 -25.01 25.41 -41.91
CA ILE A 263 -24.11 24.52 -42.65
C ILE A 263 -24.60 23.07 -42.44
N PRO A 264 -24.85 22.30 -43.51
CA PRO A 264 -25.49 20.99 -43.45
C PRO A 264 -24.52 19.84 -43.19
N SER A 265 -25.05 18.79 -42.55
CA SER A 265 -24.50 17.43 -42.50
C SER A 265 -24.28 16.83 -43.89
N PRO A 266 -23.20 16.06 -44.09
CA PRO A 266 -23.18 14.87 -44.94
C PRO A 266 -23.26 13.62 -44.02
N GLY A 267 -24.10 12.62 -44.23
CA GLY A 267 -24.45 11.99 -45.50
C GLY A 267 -23.66 10.69 -45.62
N ASP A 268 -24.15 9.63 -44.97
CA ASP A 268 -23.68 8.25 -45.14
C ASP A 268 -23.87 7.77 -46.58
N PRO A 269 -22.95 6.94 -47.10
CA PRO A 269 -23.30 5.99 -48.15
C PRO A 269 -23.09 4.53 -47.72
N LEU A 270 -24.14 3.75 -47.93
CA LEU A 270 -24.19 2.29 -47.99
C LEU A 270 -23.49 1.76 -49.26
N ALA A 271 -22.73 0.66 -49.12
CA ALA A 271 -22.53 -0.44 -50.10
C ALA A 271 -21.69 -1.54 -49.38
N ALA A 272 -22.17 -2.75 -49.08
CA ALA A 272 -22.64 -3.87 -49.92
C ALA A 272 -21.52 -4.56 -50.74
N THR A 273 -20.99 -5.67 -50.20
CA THR A 273 -20.48 -6.92 -50.84
C THR A 273 -20.20 -7.90 -49.69
N ASP A 274 -20.95 -8.95 -49.40
CA ASP A 274 -21.30 -10.18 -50.15
C ASP A 274 -20.17 -11.24 -50.22
N SER A 275 -20.54 -12.44 -49.76
CA SER A 275 -19.99 -13.78 -50.05
C SER A 275 -18.62 -14.22 -49.49
N GLY A 276 -18.65 -15.30 -48.68
CA GLY A 276 -17.44 -16.01 -48.23
C GLY A 276 -17.73 -17.23 -47.33
N ALA A 277 -18.22 -18.30 -47.95
CA ALA A 277 -18.55 -19.64 -47.42
C ALA A 277 -17.60 -20.28 -46.37
N LEU A 278 -18.24 -21.08 -45.49
CA LEU A 278 -17.67 -22.13 -44.62
C LEU A 278 -16.85 -23.19 -45.40
N PRO A 279 -15.98 -23.97 -44.73
CA PRO A 279 -16.40 -25.30 -44.23
C PRO A 279 -15.85 -25.63 -42.84
N ALA A 280 -16.69 -26.15 -41.93
CA ALA A 280 -16.91 -27.57 -41.61
C ALA A 280 -15.93 -28.12 -40.55
N GLU A 281 -16.50 -28.45 -39.40
CA GLU A 281 -15.91 -29.21 -38.30
C GLU A 281 -15.63 -30.67 -38.69
N PRO A 282 -14.78 -31.36 -37.89
CA PRO A 282 -15.01 -32.77 -37.61
C PRO A 282 -15.26 -33.01 -36.11
N THR A 283 -16.53 -33.30 -35.82
CA THR A 283 -16.99 -34.53 -35.16
C THR A 283 -16.15 -35.08 -33.99
N ALA A 284 -16.59 -34.82 -32.76
CA ALA A 284 -16.21 -35.59 -31.58
C ALA A 284 -17.45 -36.22 -30.92
N ASN A 285 -17.70 -37.46 -31.32
CA ASN A 285 -18.29 -38.59 -30.61
C ASN A 285 -19.11 -38.37 -29.32
N ASN A 286 -20.39 -38.68 -29.49
CA ASN A 286 -21.32 -39.27 -28.51
C ASN A 286 -20.68 -40.22 -27.50
N ILE A 287 -20.84 -39.91 -26.20
CA ILE A 287 -20.99 -40.92 -25.15
C ILE A 287 -22.24 -40.55 -24.33
N LEU A 288 -23.30 -41.31 -24.60
CA LEU A 288 -24.52 -41.40 -23.80
C LEU A 288 -24.18 -42.03 -22.43
N SER A 289 -24.69 -41.47 -21.34
CA SER A 289 -24.92 -42.21 -20.10
C SER A 289 -26.20 -41.74 -19.41
N PRO A 290 -26.94 -42.66 -18.75
CA PRO A 290 -28.36 -42.53 -18.53
C PRO A 290 -28.72 -41.75 -17.26
N LYS A 291 -29.79 -40.96 -17.38
CA LYS A 291 -30.53 -40.25 -16.33
C LYS A 291 -31.38 -41.25 -15.52
N PRO A 292 -31.28 -41.32 -14.17
CA PRO A 292 -32.26 -42.00 -13.35
C PRO A 292 -33.39 -41.05 -12.88
N PRO A 293 -34.56 -41.59 -12.48
CA PRO A 293 -35.81 -40.84 -12.39
C PRO A 293 -35.92 -39.95 -11.16
N GLU A 294 -36.49 -38.77 -11.39
CA GLU A 294 -36.89 -37.77 -10.41
C GLU A 294 -37.99 -38.34 -9.48
N THR A 295 -37.70 -38.36 -8.18
CA THR A 295 -38.68 -38.66 -7.13
C THR A 295 -39.06 -37.35 -6.44
N THR A 296 -40.25 -36.86 -6.72
CA THR A 296 -40.84 -35.67 -6.10
C THR A 296 -41.12 -35.96 -4.63
N THR A 297 -40.29 -35.42 -3.73
CA THR A 297 -40.56 -35.42 -2.28
C THR A 297 -40.86 -33.99 -1.86
N THR A 298 -42.13 -33.75 -1.52
CA THR A 298 -42.62 -32.54 -0.86
C THR A 298 -42.01 -32.47 0.54
N VAL A 299 -41.00 -31.61 0.72
CA VAL A 299 -40.41 -31.36 2.04
C VAL A 299 -41.06 -30.09 2.61
N ALA A 300 -41.76 -30.26 3.73
CA ALA A 300 -42.21 -29.17 4.56
C ALA A 300 -40.99 -28.48 5.19
N ASN A 301 -40.86 -27.18 4.94
CA ASN A 301 -39.84 -26.31 5.55
C ASN A 301 -40.01 -26.26 7.07
N THR A 302 -39.24 -27.05 7.78
CA THR A 302 -38.94 -26.82 9.20
C THR A 302 -37.68 -25.94 9.27
N SER A 303 -37.86 -24.66 9.57
CA SER A 303 -36.80 -23.67 9.79
C SER A 303 -35.82 -24.15 10.86
N SER A 304 -34.55 -24.20 10.50
CA SER A 304 -33.43 -24.57 11.38
C SER A 304 -33.25 -23.51 12.49
N PRO A 305 -33.00 -23.90 13.74
CA PRO A 305 -32.79 -22.96 14.86
C PRO A 305 -31.52 -22.11 14.76
N VAL A 306 -30.72 -22.24 13.71
CA VAL A 306 -29.49 -21.45 13.48
C VAL A 306 -29.79 -20.10 12.82
N ASP A 307 -30.87 -20.00 12.05
CA ASP A 307 -31.18 -18.80 11.25
C ASP A 307 -31.62 -17.61 12.13
N GLY A 308 -32.23 -17.88 13.30
CA GLY A 308 -32.70 -16.83 14.21
C GLY A 308 -31.59 -15.96 14.83
N ASN A 309 -30.34 -16.42 14.83
CA ASN A 309 -29.23 -15.62 15.37
C ASN A 309 -28.79 -14.53 14.38
N LEU A 310 -28.88 -14.80 13.08
CA LEU A 310 -28.46 -13.84 12.05
C LEU A 310 -29.43 -12.66 11.95
N GLU A 311 -30.73 -12.93 12.03
CA GLU A 311 -31.76 -11.88 12.06
C GLU A 311 -31.60 -10.93 13.26
N LEU A 312 -31.25 -11.46 14.43
CA LEU A 312 -30.95 -10.64 15.62
C LEU A 312 -29.74 -9.73 15.41
N VAL A 313 -28.70 -10.23 14.74
CA VAL A 313 -27.50 -9.43 14.41
C VAL A 313 -27.86 -8.34 13.40
N ILE A 314 -28.66 -8.66 12.38
CA ILE A 314 -29.15 -7.67 11.40
C ILE A 314 -29.94 -6.58 12.12
N ALA A 315 -30.92 -6.94 12.95
CA ALA A 315 -31.73 -5.98 13.70
C ALA A 315 -30.89 -5.07 14.62
N LEU A 316 -29.83 -5.61 15.23
CA LEU A 316 -28.91 -4.82 16.05
C LEU A 316 -28.12 -3.81 15.21
N VAL A 317 -27.66 -4.21 14.02
CA VAL A 317 -26.95 -3.32 13.10
C VAL A 317 -27.89 -2.25 12.55
N GLU A 318 -29.12 -2.60 12.17
CA GLU A 318 -30.13 -1.64 11.71
C GLU A 318 -30.42 -0.59 12.79
N ARG A 319 -30.64 -1.03 14.04
CA ARG A 319 -30.81 -0.13 15.17
C ARG A 319 -29.60 0.78 15.40
N THR A 320 -28.39 0.24 15.22
CA THR A 320 -27.16 1.05 15.32
C THR A 320 -27.10 2.11 14.22
N ILE A 321 -27.59 1.79 13.01
CA ILE A 321 -27.68 2.74 11.89
C ILE A 321 -28.76 3.79 12.18
N ASP A 322 -29.91 3.41 12.76
CA ASP A 322 -30.94 4.35 13.19
C ASP A 322 -30.43 5.34 14.24
N ASP A 323 -29.68 4.85 15.22
CA ASP A 323 -29.14 5.65 16.32
C ASP A 323 -27.99 6.57 15.87
N GLU A 324 -27.09 6.09 15.00
CA GLU A 324 -25.92 6.88 14.55
C GLU A 324 -26.23 7.76 13.33
N CYS A 325 -27.08 7.30 12.40
CA CYS A 325 -27.11 7.81 11.02
C CYS A 325 -28.51 7.75 10.35
N PRO A 326 -29.58 8.31 10.94
CA PRO A 326 -30.94 8.14 10.42
C PRO A 326 -31.11 8.67 8.99
N GLU A 327 -30.33 9.68 8.59
CA GLU A 327 -30.33 10.25 7.25
C GLU A 327 -29.85 9.28 6.17
N THR A 328 -29.05 8.26 6.54
CA THR A 328 -28.49 7.31 5.57
C THR A 328 -29.52 6.32 5.03
N TRP A 329 -30.69 6.21 5.66
CA TRP A 329 -31.78 5.39 5.14
C TRP A 329 -32.40 5.95 3.87
N HIS A 330 -32.25 7.25 3.56
CA HIS A 330 -32.87 7.84 2.36
C HIS A 330 -32.28 7.32 1.05
N ASP A 331 -31.12 6.68 1.07
CA ASP A 331 -30.51 6.04 -0.08
C ASP A 331 -30.94 4.54 -0.18
N THR A 332 -32.24 4.21 -0.15
CA THR A 332 -32.71 2.80 -0.04
C THR A 332 -32.44 1.94 -1.28
N GLU A 333 -32.03 2.51 -2.41
CA GLU A 333 -31.89 1.80 -3.69
C GLU A 333 -30.96 0.56 -3.60
N GLU A 334 -29.95 0.58 -2.72
CA GLU A 334 -29.05 -0.59 -2.50
C GLU A 334 -29.70 -1.70 -1.64
N LEU A 335 -30.67 -1.38 -0.78
CA LEU A 335 -31.36 -2.32 0.12
C LEU A 335 -32.62 -2.92 -0.51
N ASP A 336 -33.19 -2.24 -1.51
CA ASP A 336 -34.35 -2.71 -2.27
C ASP A 336 -33.97 -3.72 -3.38
N HIS A 337 -32.68 -4.03 -3.55
CA HIS A 337 -32.20 -5.01 -4.53
C HIS A 337 -32.67 -6.43 -4.15
N PRO A 338 -33.15 -7.27 -5.09
CA PRO A 338 -33.62 -8.62 -4.79
C PRO A 338 -32.57 -9.50 -4.11
N ASP A 339 -31.29 -9.30 -4.42
CA ASP A 339 -30.18 -10.03 -3.78
C ASP A 339 -29.97 -9.62 -2.30
N ALA A 340 -30.48 -8.46 -1.87
CA ALA A 340 -30.43 -8.03 -0.47
C ALA A 340 -31.49 -8.71 0.41
N GLN A 341 -32.30 -9.62 -0.16
CA GLN A 341 -33.21 -10.50 0.60
C GLN A 341 -32.45 -11.63 1.30
N ASP A 342 -31.24 -11.95 0.86
CA ASP A 342 -30.36 -12.87 1.58
C ASP A 342 -29.82 -12.16 2.85
N PRO A 343 -30.05 -12.71 4.06
CA PRO A 343 -29.66 -12.06 5.31
C PRO A 343 -28.14 -11.84 5.43
N ASP A 344 -27.30 -12.70 4.85
CA ASP A 344 -25.85 -12.52 4.87
C ASP A 344 -25.42 -11.33 3.99
N ILE A 345 -26.05 -11.20 2.82
CA ILE A 345 -25.81 -10.08 1.90
C ILE A 345 -26.30 -8.79 2.54
N ARG A 346 -27.49 -8.79 3.15
CA ARG A 346 -28.05 -7.64 3.88
C ARG A 346 -27.14 -7.18 5.01
N LEU A 347 -26.67 -8.10 5.87
CA LEU A 347 -25.77 -7.77 6.97
C LEU A 347 -24.46 -7.14 6.47
N ARG A 348 -23.90 -7.68 5.38
CA ARG A 348 -22.68 -7.16 4.77
C ARG A 348 -22.89 -5.75 4.24
N LEU A 349 -23.99 -5.48 3.53
CA LEU A 349 -24.32 -4.16 2.98
C LEU A 349 -24.53 -3.13 4.09
N LEU A 350 -25.30 -3.47 5.14
CA LEU A 350 -25.53 -2.59 6.29
C LEU A 350 -24.23 -2.28 7.04
N SER A 351 -23.37 -3.28 7.26
CA SER A 351 -22.06 -3.10 7.90
C SER A 351 -21.15 -2.19 7.08
N GLU A 352 -21.10 -2.39 5.76
CA GLU A 352 -20.30 -1.56 4.87
C GLU A 352 -20.82 -0.11 4.84
N ARG A 353 -22.14 0.08 4.84
CA ARG A 353 -22.76 1.41 4.91
C ARG A 353 -22.37 2.14 6.20
N LEU A 354 -22.48 1.49 7.35
CA LEU A 354 -22.09 2.06 8.65
C LEU A 354 -20.59 2.44 8.65
N GLU A 355 -19.73 1.61 8.07
CA GLU A 355 -18.31 1.93 7.91
C GLU A 355 -18.06 3.14 7.00
N ARG A 356 -18.75 3.23 5.85
CA ARG A 356 -18.66 4.37 4.93
C ARG A 356 -19.08 5.65 5.64
N HIS A 357 -20.15 5.63 6.43
CA HIS A 357 -20.59 6.77 7.22
C HIS A 357 -19.53 7.20 8.23
N ARG A 358 -19.05 6.29 9.08
CA ARG A 358 -17.97 6.58 10.06
C ARG A 358 -16.70 7.10 9.40
N ARG A 359 -16.37 6.65 8.17
CA ARG A 359 -15.25 7.21 7.37
C ARG A 359 -15.53 8.65 6.93
N LYS A 360 -16.76 8.97 6.49
CA LYS A 360 -17.18 10.32 6.12
C LYS A 360 -17.12 11.27 7.32
N GLU A 361 -17.63 10.87 8.48
CA GLU A 361 -17.54 11.64 9.72
C GLU A 361 -16.09 11.90 10.13
N ARG A 362 -15.23 10.88 10.12
CA ARG A 362 -13.79 11.06 10.43
C ARG A 362 -13.11 12.04 9.47
N ARG A 363 -13.50 12.05 8.18
CA ARG A 363 -12.99 13.03 7.21
C ARG A 363 -13.49 14.44 7.52
N GLN A 364 -14.78 14.59 7.84
CA GLN A 364 -15.37 15.88 8.24
C GLN A 364 -14.74 16.41 9.53
N ALA A 365 -14.54 15.58 10.55
CA ALA A 365 -13.88 15.94 11.80
C ALA A 365 -12.44 16.41 11.58
N ARG A 366 -11.66 15.71 10.74
CA ARG A 366 -10.30 16.14 10.35
C ARG A 366 -10.32 17.46 9.58
N ALA A 367 -11.30 17.68 8.70
CA ALA A 367 -11.46 18.93 7.98
C ALA A 367 -11.83 20.09 8.93
N ALA A 368 -12.70 19.85 9.90
CA ALA A 368 -13.08 20.80 10.93
C ALA A 368 -11.88 21.18 11.82
N ASP A 369 -11.08 20.20 12.28
CA ASP A 369 -9.86 20.44 13.06
C ASP A 369 -8.83 21.27 12.27
N LYS A 370 -8.62 20.94 10.98
CA LYS A 370 -7.76 21.75 10.10
C LYS A 370 -8.27 23.19 9.98
N LYS A 371 -9.58 23.40 9.77
CA LYS A 371 -10.19 24.74 9.73
C LYS A 371 -10.01 25.48 11.06
N ALA A 372 -10.22 24.81 12.19
CA ALA A 372 -10.04 25.39 13.52
C ALA A 372 -8.58 25.79 13.80
N LYS A 373 -7.61 24.95 13.44
CA LYS A 373 -6.17 25.26 13.53
C LYS A 373 -5.80 26.45 12.64
N ALA A 374 -6.31 26.50 11.40
CA ALA A 374 -6.10 27.63 10.51
C ALA A 374 -6.69 28.93 11.08
N ALA A 375 -7.90 28.88 11.65
CA ALA A 375 -8.53 30.03 12.30
C ALA A 375 -7.73 30.53 13.51
N ARG A 376 -7.25 29.63 14.38
CA ARG A 376 -6.37 29.97 15.51
C ARG A 376 -5.07 30.64 15.05
N LYS A 377 -4.44 30.13 13.98
CA LYS A 377 -3.23 30.72 13.41
C LYS A 377 -3.50 32.13 12.85
N ARG A 378 -4.64 32.35 12.18
CA ARG A 378 -5.06 33.68 11.69
C ARG A 378 -5.30 34.66 12.84
N ALA A 379 -6.01 34.24 13.89
CA ALA A 379 -6.25 35.07 15.06
C ALA A 379 -4.95 35.45 15.79
N GLN A 380 -4.00 34.50 15.92
CA GLN A 380 -2.70 34.78 16.50
C GLN A 380 -1.89 35.77 15.65
N ALA A 381 -1.94 35.65 14.32
CA ALA A 381 -1.30 36.60 13.42
C ALA A 381 -1.90 38.01 13.50
N GLN A 382 -3.22 38.12 13.66
CA GLN A 382 -3.90 39.42 13.88
C GLN A 382 -3.47 40.05 15.21
N ARG A 383 -3.39 39.28 16.31
CA ARG A 383 -2.89 39.79 17.60
C ARG A 383 -1.46 40.31 17.51
N ARG A 384 -0.58 39.62 16.77
CA ARG A 384 0.80 40.06 16.52
C ARG A 384 0.93 41.31 15.67
N ARG A 385 -0.10 41.68 14.91
CA ARG A 385 -0.12 42.92 14.11
C ARG A 385 -0.67 44.11 14.88
N ALA A 386 -1.45 43.85 15.93
CA ALA A 386 -2.07 44.88 16.75
C ALA A 386 -1.20 45.31 17.95
N ALA A 387 -0.30 44.43 18.40
CA ALA A 387 0.79 44.74 19.31
C ALA A 387 1.98 45.26 18.51
#